data_AF-A0A948RIZ8-F1
#
_entry.id   AF-A0A948RIZ8-F1
#
_cell.length_a   1.000
_cell.length_b   1.000
_cell.length_c   1.000
_cell.angle_alpha   90.00
_cell.angle_beta   90.00
_cell.angle_gamma   90.00
#
_symmetry.space_group_name_H-M   'P 1'
#
loop_
_entity.id
_entity.type
_entity.pdbx_description
1 polymer ?
#
loop_
_entity_poly.entity_id
_entity_poly.type
_entity_poly.pdbx_seq_one_letter_code
_entity_poly.pdbx_strand_id
1 'polypeptide(L)'
;MNKLLFFIKRPCVVVIVGKDCSFATKIISKILKDKNVLILGPETSDFFLKKSKLPILVITDSDDEKEISNIKRLAKIIPAHGFLVLNFDKDQIRDIRNVCVAEYLTYGFYKKADLQISDLNVTSDGTNFKINYQGNIVPFWFKESLEKEHIYSILSAIAVGVVSDINLVEISQSLR
;
A
#
# COMPACT_ATOMS: atom_id res chain seq x y z
N MET A 1 -1.02 -20.51 -7.44
CA MET A 1 -1.55 -21.22 -6.26
C MET A 1 -2.96 -21.71 -6.55
N ASN A 2 -3.25 -23.01 -6.40
CA ASN A 2 -4.61 -23.54 -6.64
C ASN A 2 -5.58 -23.10 -5.51
N LYS A 3 -6.86 -22.89 -5.83
CA LYS A 3 -7.92 -22.39 -4.93
C LYS A 3 -8.09 -23.25 -3.67
N LEU A 4 -7.87 -24.56 -3.76
CA LEU A 4 -7.93 -25.47 -2.62
C LEU A 4 -6.85 -25.17 -1.57
N LEU A 5 -5.59 -25.00 -2.02
CA LEU A 5 -4.48 -24.68 -1.13
C LEU A 5 -4.61 -23.27 -0.54
N PHE A 6 -5.16 -22.33 -1.32
CA PHE A 6 -5.49 -20.98 -0.84
C PHE A 6 -6.53 -21.03 0.29
N PHE A 7 -7.58 -21.84 0.13
CA PHE A 7 -8.64 -21.95 1.12
C PHE A 7 -8.15 -22.48 2.47
N ILE A 8 -7.16 -23.38 2.45
CA ILE A 8 -6.53 -23.95 3.66
C ILE A 8 -5.59 -22.93 4.31
N LYS A 9 -4.72 -22.29 3.52
CA LYS A 9 -3.68 -21.38 4.03
C LYS A 9 -4.19 -19.98 4.40
N ARG A 10 -5.29 -19.53 3.77
CA ARG A 10 -5.88 -18.18 3.88
C ARG A 10 -4.81 -17.07 4.02
N PRO A 11 -3.90 -16.95 3.04
CA PRO A 11 -2.83 -15.96 3.12
C PRO A 11 -3.40 -14.54 3.19
N CYS A 12 -2.56 -13.59 3.61
CA CYS A 12 -2.82 -12.18 3.36
C CYS A 12 -2.79 -11.95 1.84
N VAL A 13 -3.72 -11.16 1.31
CA VAL A 13 -3.79 -10.85 -0.11
C VAL A 13 -3.62 -9.36 -0.27
N VAL A 14 -2.63 -8.95 -1.03
CA VAL A 14 -2.41 -7.54 -1.37
C VAL A 14 -2.71 -7.36 -2.85
N VAL A 15 -3.68 -6.51 -3.17
CA VAL A 15 -4.00 -6.13 -4.55
C VAL A 15 -3.51 -4.71 -4.76
N ILE A 16 -2.71 -4.47 -5.79
CA ILE A 16 -2.13 -3.16 -6.07
C ILE A 16 -2.68 -2.68 -7.42
N VAL A 17 -3.19 -1.46 -7.43
CA VAL A 17 -3.81 -0.81 -8.59
C VAL A 17 -3.37 0.66 -8.70
N GLY A 18 -3.40 1.21 -9.92
CA GLY A 18 -2.90 2.55 -10.24
C GLY A 18 -1.52 2.55 -10.91
N LYS A 19 -0.85 3.69 -10.87
CA LYS A 19 0.48 3.90 -11.44
C LYS A 19 1.59 3.25 -10.59
N ASP A 20 2.69 2.90 -11.23
CA ASP A 20 3.91 2.36 -10.61
C ASP A 20 3.70 1.15 -9.69
N CYS A 21 2.69 0.33 -10.02
CA CYS A 21 2.39 -0.91 -9.30
C CYS A 21 3.59 -1.86 -9.26
N SER A 22 4.43 -1.90 -10.30
CA SER A 22 5.61 -2.77 -10.36
C SER A 22 6.64 -2.41 -9.29
N PHE A 23 6.91 -1.11 -9.13
CA PHE A 23 7.82 -0.61 -8.12
C PHE A 23 7.25 -0.82 -6.71
N ALA A 24 5.99 -0.45 -6.47
CA ALA A 24 5.31 -0.71 -5.20
C ALA A 24 5.32 -2.21 -4.82
N THR A 25 5.04 -3.09 -5.79
CA THR A 25 5.09 -4.56 -5.60
C THR A 25 6.46 -5.03 -5.14
N LYS A 26 7.54 -4.51 -5.73
CA LYS A 26 8.91 -4.84 -5.34
C LYS A 26 9.20 -4.44 -3.91
N ILE A 27 8.79 -3.22 -3.50
CA ILE A 27 9.01 -2.73 -2.14
C ILE A 27 8.17 -3.53 -1.12
N ILE A 28 6.90 -3.77 -1.41
CA ILE A 28 6.01 -4.61 -0.58
C ILE A 28 6.61 -6.02 -0.40
N SER A 29 7.14 -6.61 -1.47
CA SER A 29 7.79 -7.93 -1.39
C SER A 29 9.03 -7.91 -0.50
N LYS A 30 9.78 -6.81 -0.45
CA LYS A 30 10.95 -6.65 0.43
C LYS A 30 10.52 -6.53 1.90
N ILE A 31 9.47 -5.76 2.18
CA ILE A 31 8.92 -5.55 3.53
C ILE A 31 8.30 -6.82 4.09
N LEU A 32 7.49 -7.51 3.29
CA LEU A 32 6.73 -8.70 3.71
C LEU A 32 7.51 -10.01 3.53
N LYS A 33 8.84 -9.93 3.38
CA LYS A 33 9.69 -11.10 3.16
C LYS A 33 9.41 -12.18 4.23
N ASP A 34 9.32 -13.43 3.79
CA ASP A 34 9.03 -14.61 4.62
C ASP A 34 7.60 -14.69 5.22
N LYS A 35 6.72 -13.74 4.91
CA LYS A 35 5.29 -13.82 5.27
C LYS A 35 4.50 -14.56 4.19
N ASN A 36 3.45 -15.27 4.60
CA ASN A 36 2.52 -15.96 3.70
C ASN A 36 1.56 -14.95 3.04
N VAL A 37 2.08 -14.20 2.07
CA VAL A 37 1.38 -13.13 1.36
C VAL A 37 1.28 -13.45 -0.12
N LEU A 38 0.13 -13.17 -0.71
CA LEU A 38 -0.11 -13.24 -2.14
C LEU A 38 -0.33 -11.82 -2.69
N ILE A 39 0.59 -11.34 -3.52
CA ILE A 39 0.47 -10.04 -4.19
C ILE A 39 -0.13 -10.25 -5.58
N LEU A 40 -1.16 -9.48 -5.92
CA LEU A 40 -1.94 -9.60 -7.15
C LEU A 40 -2.13 -8.23 -7.81
N GLY A 41 -2.35 -8.23 -9.12
CA GLY A 41 -2.70 -7.05 -9.91
C GLY A 41 -4.21 -6.81 -10.03
N PRO A 42 -4.63 -5.82 -10.83
CA PRO A 42 -6.03 -5.39 -10.98
C PRO A 42 -6.97 -6.46 -11.53
N GLU A 43 -6.47 -7.38 -12.35
CA GLU A 43 -7.23 -8.47 -12.98
C GLU A 43 -7.53 -9.65 -12.03
N THR A 44 -7.42 -9.42 -10.71
CA THR A 44 -7.64 -10.47 -9.71
C THR A 44 -9.10 -10.91 -9.61
N SER A 45 -9.29 -12.18 -9.30
CA SER A 45 -10.63 -12.72 -9.02
C SER A 45 -11.08 -12.34 -7.61
N ASP A 46 -12.35 -11.93 -7.49
CA ASP A 46 -13.07 -11.72 -6.23
C ASP A 46 -12.86 -12.84 -5.19
N PHE A 47 -12.65 -14.07 -5.66
CA PHE A 47 -12.40 -15.23 -4.81
C PHE A 47 -11.24 -15.00 -3.83
N PHE A 48 -10.13 -14.45 -4.30
CA PHE A 48 -8.93 -14.26 -3.47
C PHE A 48 -9.15 -13.18 -2.42
N LEU A 49 -9.81 -12.07 -2.78
CA LEU A 49 -10.15 -11.00 -1.87
C LEU A 49 -11.12 -11.48 -0.77
N LYS A 50 -12.21 -12.16 -1.16
CA LYS A 50 -13.25 -12.62 -0.22
C LYS A 50 -12.79 -13.76 0.71
N LYS A 51 -11.80 -14.55 0.29
CA LYS A 51 -11.30 -15.71 1.07
C LYS A 51 -9.98 -15.43 1.79
N SER A 52 -9.39 -14.25 1.59
CA SER A 52 -8.20 -13.80 2.32
C SER A 52 -8.50 -13.61 3.80
N LYS A 53 -7.53 -13.94 4.66
CA LYS A 53 -7.58 -13.56 6.08
C LYS A 53 -7.50 -12.05 6.25
N LEU A 54 -6.73 -11.39 5.40
CA LEU A 54 -6.56 -9.94 5.38
C LEU A 54 -6.41 -9.50 3.92
N PRO A 55 -7.50 -9.10 3.25
CA PRO A 55 -7.43 -8.50 1.92
C PRO A 55 -7.09 -7.02 2.04
N ILE A 56 -5.99 -6.60 1.42
CA ILE A 56 -5.53 -5.22 1.36
C ILE A 56 -5.61 -4.75 -0.10
N LEU A 57 -6.34 -3.68 -0.37
CA LEU A 57 -6.35 -3.01 -1.66
C LEU A 57 -5.54 -1.72 -1.58
N VAL A 58 -4.43 -1.69 -2.31
CA VAL A 58 -3.49 -0.57 -2.38
C VAL A 58 -3.77 0.24 -3.63
N ILE A 59 -4.07 1.52 -3.45
CA ILE A 59 -4.40 2.44 -4.54
C ILE A 59 -3.35 3.55 -4.54
N THR A 60 -2.50 3.57 -5.58
CA THR A 60 -1.38 4.51 -5.70
C THR A 60 -1.83 5.87 -6.24
N ASP A 61 -2.11 5.90 -7.53
CA ASP A 61 -2.61 7.07 -8.27
C ASP A 61 -3.22 6.58 -9.58
N SER A 62 -4.25 7.26 -10.08
CA SER A 62 -4.77 7.06 -11.42
C SER A 62 -5.59 8.29 -11.82
N ASP A 63 -5.44 8.73 -13.06
CA ASP A 63 -6.25 9.79 -13.65
C ASP A 63 -7.17 9.25 -14.75
N ASP A 64 -7.11 7.94 -15.04
CA ASP A 64 -7.98 7.28 -16.02
C ASP A 64 -9.33 6.93 -15.36
N GLU A 65 -10.41 7.56 -15.81
CA GLU A 65 -11.76 7.32 -15.31
C GLU A 65 -12.18 5.85 -15.39
N LYS A 66 -11.75 5.11 -16.42
CA LYS A 66 -12.07 3.68 -16.55
C LYS A 66 -11.35 2.87 -15.48
N GLU A 67 -10.09 3.19 -15.22
CA GLU A 67 -9.32 2.56 -14.15
C GLU A 67 -9.94 2.89 -12.79
N ILE A 68 -10.25 4.16 -12.51
CA ILE A 68 -10.93 4.58 -11.27
C ILE A 68 -12.26 3.84 -11.07
N SER A 69 -13.05 3.66 -12.13
CA SER A 69 -14.29 2.87 -12.08
C SER A 69 -14.02 1.41 -11.70
N ASN A 70 -12.99 0.79 -12.28
CA ASN A 70 -12.59 -0.56 -11.92
C ASN A 70 -12.06 -0.66 -10.48
N ILE A 71 -11.31 0.33 -10.01
CA ILE A 71 -10.82 0.39 -8.62
C ILE A 71 -12.02 0.49 -7.66
N LYS A 72 -13.02 1.33 -7.95
CA LYS A 72 -14.25 1.41 -7.15
C LYS A 72 -15.00 0.08 -7.12
N ARG A 73 -15.04 -0.67 -8.23
CA ARG A 73 -15.61 -2.02 -8.27
C ARG A 73 -14.85 -2.98 -7.35
N LEU A 74 -13.52 -2.95 -7.37
CA LEU A 74 -12.68 -3.75 -6.47
C LEU A 74 -12.86 -3.35 -5.00
N ALA A 75 -12.94 -2.05 -4.70
CA ALA A 75 -13.15 -1.56 -3.34
C ALA A 75 -14.49 -2.06 -2.74
N LYS A 76 -15.57 -2.08 -3.54
CA LYS A 76 -16.89 -2.56 -3.11
C LYS A 76 -16.94 -4.04 -2.72
N ILE A 77 -16.01 -4.86 -3.22
CA ILE A 77 -15.96 -6.30 -2.93
C ILE A 77 -15.01 -6.65 -1.78
N ILE A 78 -14.23 -5.69 -1.28
CA ILE A 78 -13.40 -5.89 -0.09
C ILE A 78 -14.33 -6.12 1.11
N PRO A 79 -14.16 -7.22 1.86
CA PRO A 79 -14.96 -7.49 3.04
C PRO A 79 -14.62 -6.52 4.19
N ALA A 80 -15.50 -6.39 5.18
CA ALA A 80 -15.32 -5.45 6.29
C ALA A 80 -14.03 -5.67 7.12
N HIS A 81 -13.51 -6.90 7.18
CA HIS A 81 -12.23 -7.22 7.83
C HIS A 81 -11.00 -6.95 6.95
N GLY A 82 -11.21 -6.43 5.74
CA GLY A 82 -10.16 -6.01 4.84
C GLY A 82 -9.64 -4.62 5.14
N PHE A 83 -8.84 -4.10 4.22
CA PHE A 83 -8.20 -2.81 4.40
C PHE A 83 -7.97 -2.10 3.06
N LEU A 84 -8.10 -0.77 3.05
CA LEU A 84 -7.69 0.09 1.94
C LEU A 84 -6.43 0.87 2.31
N VAL A 85 -5.49 0.96 1.36
CA VAL A 85 -4.32 1.84 1.46
C VAL A 85 -4.45 2.92 0.39
N LEU A 86 -4.65 4.17 0.81
CA LEU A 86 -5.10 5.27 -0.07
C LEU A 86 -4.11 6.44 -0.06
N ASN A 87 -3.81 6.97 -1.24
CA ASN A 87 -3.08 8.23 -1.35
C ASN A 87 -3.95 9.40 -0.90
N PHE A 88 -3.58 10.05 0.20
CA PHE A 88 -4.31 11.18 0.78
C PHE A 88 -4.27 12.42 -0.12
N ASP A 89 -3.17 12.59 -0.85
CA ASP A 89 -2.88 13.80 -1.63
C ASP A 89 -3.66 13.84 -2.96
N LYS A 90 -4.43 12.79 -3.26
CA LYS A 90 -5.27 12.65 -4.44
C LYS A 90 -6.73 12.50 -4.01
N ASP A 91 -7.51 13.58 -4.13
CA ASP A 91 -8.91 13.62 -3.68
C ASP A 91 -9.76 12.47 -4.25
N GLN A 92 -9.64 12.21 -5.56
CA GLN A 92 -10.35 11.12 -6.24
C GLN A 92 -10.03 9.72 -5.67
N ILE A 93 -8.80 9.53 -5.18
CA ILE A 93 -8.36 8.28 -4.56
C ILE A 93 -8.86 8.21 -3.12
N ARG A 94 -8.74 9.31 -2.38
CA ARG A 94 -9.24 9.43 -1.00
C ARG A 94 -10.74 9.16 -0.90
N ASP A 95 -11.52 9.60 -1.89
CA ASP A 95 -12.97 9.41 -1.92
C ASP A 95 -13.42 7.98 -2.22
N ILE A 96 -12.52 7.07 -2.63
CA ILE A 96 -12.83 5.65 -2.85
C ILE A 96 -13.26 4.97 -1.55
N ARG A 97 -12.81 5.48 -0.39
CA ARG A 97 -13.29 4.98 0.91
C ARG A 97 -14.82 5.06 1.04
N ASN A 98 -15.47 6.02 0.38
CA ASN A 98 -16.91 6.26 0.52
C ASN A 98 -17.75 5.14 -0.10
N VAL A 99 -17.15 4.25 -0.92
CA VAL A 99 -17.81 3.09 -1.53
C VAL A 99 -17.36 1.76 -0.95
N CYS A 100 -16.54 1.76 0.09
CA CYS A 100 -16.00 0.57 0.72
C CYS A 100 -16.36 0.54 2.21
N VAL A 101 -16.66 -0.65 2.73
CA VAL A 101 -17.00 -0.85 4.15
C VAL A 101 -15.78 -1.19 5.02
N ALA A 102 -14.64 -1.47 4.39
CA ALA A 102 -13.42 -1.84 5.08
C ALA A 102 -12.75 -0.62 5.72
N GLU A 103 -11.91 -0.89 6.71
CA GLU A 103 -11.01 0.11 7.29
C GLU A 103 -10.03 0.64 6.23
N TYR A 104 -9.46 1.82 6.48
CA TYR A 104 -8.50 2.42 5.58
C TYR A 104 -7.37 3.12 6.32
N LEU A 105 -6.23 3.24 5.64
CA LEU A 105 -5.07 4.00 6.09
C LEU A 105 -4.60 4.84 4.93
N THR A 106 -4.39 6.12 5.21
CA THR A 106 -3.98 7.09 4.20
C THR A 106 -2.49 7.40 4.33
N TYR A 107 -1.85 7.67 3.19
CA TYR A 107 -0.45 8.10 3.15
C TYR A 107 -0.30 9.33 2.25
N GLY A 108 0.73 10.15 2.49
CA GLY A 108 0.99 11.32 1.65
C GLY A 108 1.89 12.36 2.30
N PHE A 109 2.04 13.48 1.61
CA PHE A 109 2.82 14.66 2.03
C PHE A 109 1.99 15.60 2.92
N TYR A 110 0.66 15.60 2.79
CA TYR A 110 -0.18 16.48 3.61
C TYR A 110 -0.27 16.02 5.06
N LYS A 111 -0.27 16.99 5.99
CA LYS A 111 -0.36 16.77 7.45
C LYS A 111 -1.56 15.95 7.95
N LYS A 112 -2.57 15.76 7.11
CA LYS A 112 -3.78 15.01 7.43
C LYS A 112 -3.72 13.54 6.99
N ALA A 113 -2.66 13.12 6.28
CA ALA A 113 -2.42 11.71 6.01
C ALA A 113 -2.05 10.99 7.31
N ASP A 114 -2.51 9.75 7.48
CA ASP A 114 -2.18 8.95 8.67
C ASP A 114 -0.68 8.62 8.69
N LEU A 115 -0.14 8.16 7.55
CA LEU A 115 1.28 8.01 7.27
C LEU A 115 1.78 9.25 6.53
N GLN A 116 2.37 10.17 7.28
CA GLN A 116 2.85 11.43 6.74
C GLN A 116 4.36 11.39 6.51
N ILE A 117 4.80 11.81 5.32
CA ILE A 117 6.22 12.10 5.08
C ILE A 117 6.60 13.51 5.56
N SER A 118 7.79 13.64 6.11
CA SER A 118 8.42 14.91 6.49
C SER A 118 9.93 14.88 6.25
N ASP A 119 10.56 16.06 6.26
CA ASP A 119 12.01 16.21 6.08
C ASP A 119 12.55 15.49 4.84
N LEU A 120 11.81 15.54 3.73
CA LEU A 120 12.26 14.94 2.46
C LEU A 120 13.48 15.70 1.94
N ASN A 121 14.57 14.96 1.75
CA ASN A 121 15.79 15.44 1.13
C ASN A 121 16.20 14.47 0.00
N VAL A 122 16.24 14.98 -1.22
CA VAL A 122 16.63 14.24 -2.43
C VAL A 122 17.92 14.86 -2.95
N THR A 123 18.97 14.05 -3.03
CA THR A 123 20.32 14.48 -3.45
C THR A 123 20.86 13.52 -4.50
N SER A 124 22.00 13.86 -5.12
CA SER A 124 22.73 12.93 -6.00
C SER A 124 23.12 11.62 -5.30
N ASP A 125 23.34 11.68 -3.99
CA ASP A 125 23.91 10.58 -3.20
C ASP A 125 22.82 9.68 -2.58
N GLY A 126 21.55 10.04 -2.78
CA GLY A 126 20.41 9.29 -2.30
C GLY A 126 19.25 10.15 -1.82
N THR A 127 18.23 9.46 -1.29
CA THR A 127 17.00 10.05 -0.77
C THR A 127 16.82 9.68 0.70
N ASN A 128 16.47 10.65 1.53
CA ASN A 128 16.10 10.42 2.91
C ASN A 128 14.87 11.23 3.30
N PHE A 129 14.09 10.68 4.22
CA PHE A 129 12.89 11.31 4.75
C PHE A 129 12.49 10.68 6.08
N LYS A 130 11.54 11.28 6.78
CA LYS A 130 10.94 10.73 7.99
C LYS A 130 9.47 10.39 7.75
N ILE A 131 9.03 9.28 8.34
CA ILE A 131 7.62 8.88 8.39
C ILE A 131 7.08 9.14 9.78
N ASN A 132 6.00 9.90 9.84
CA ASN A 132 5.22 10.17 11.04
C ASN A 132 3.96 9.30 11.00
N TYR A 133 3.75 8.51 12.05
CA TYR A 133 2.56 7.66 12.21
C TYR A 133 2.21 7.49 13.67
N GLN A 134 1.00 7.90 14.06
CA GLN A 134 0.50 7.75 15.43
C GLN A 134 1.47 8.26 16.52
N GLY A 135 2.14 9.41 16.25
CA GLY A 135 3.11 10.02 17.15
C GLY A 135 4.54 9.45 17.06
N ASN A 136 4.75 8.34 16.36
CA ASN A 136 6.09 7.81 16.09
C ASN A 136 6.71 8.48 14.86
N ILE A 137 8.00 8.79 14.94
CA ILE A 137 8.78 9.38 13.84
C ILE A 137 9.95 8.46 13.54
N VAL A 138 9.96 7.86 12.34
CA VAL A 138 11.01 6.92 11.92
C VAL A 138 11.67 7.41 10.62
N PRO A 139 13.01 7.54 10.58
CA PRO A 139 13.72 7.93 9.38
C PRO A 139 13.94 6.74 8.41
N PHE A 140 13.94 7.06 7.13
CA PHE A 140 14.16 6.17 6.00
C PHE A 140 15.27 6.73 5.10
N TRP A 141 16.11 5.84 4.58
CA TRP A 141 17.23 6.19 3.70
C TRP A 141 17.29 5.23 2.52
N PHE A 142 17.49 5.78 1.33
CA PHE A 142 17.65 5.09 0.07
C PHE A 142 18.94 5.60 -0.59
N LYS A 143 19.71 4.67 -1.18
CA LYS A 143 20.98 5.01 -1.84
C LYS A 143 20.76 5.67 -3.19
N GLU A 144 19.55 5.55 -3.73
CA GLU A 144 19.14 6.12 -5.00
C GLU A 144 18.45 7.48 -4.79
N SER A 145 18.67 8.38 -5.75
CA SER A 145 17.82 9.57 -5.90
C SER A 145 16.45 9.11 -6.42
N LEU A 146 15.40 9.38 -5.66
CA LEU A 146 14.05 8.90 -5.95
C LEU A 146 13.19 10.05 -6.49
N GLU A 147 12.49 9.76 -7.58
CA GLU A 147 11.42 10.59 -8.09
C GLU A 147 10.21 10.56 -7.16
N LYS A 148 9.34 11.57 -7.27
CA LYS A 148 8.20 11.74 -6.37
C LYS A 148 7.22 10.58 -6.45
N GLU A 149 7.04 10.03 -7.64
CA GLU A 149 6.20 8.88 -7.96
C GLU A 149 6.69 7.63 -7.21
N HIS A 150 8.01 7.37 -7.24
CA HIS A 150 8.62 6.30 -6.46
C HIS A 150 8.46 6.49 -4.95
N ILE A 151 8.52 7.73 -4.46
CA ILE A 151 8.26 8.02 -3.04
C ILE A 151 6.82 7.62 -2.68
N TYR A 152 5.81 7.96 -3.49
CA TYR A 152 4.43 7.51 -3.24
C TYR A 152 4.30 5.98 -3.23
N SER A 153 4.96 5.27 -4.14
CA SER A 153 4.99 3.80 -4.14
C SER A 153 5.66 3.23 -2.89
N ILE A 154 6.71 3.87 -2.38
CA ILE A 154 7.33 3.47 -1.11
C ILE A 154 6.39 3.73 0.06
N LEU A 155 5.71 4.88 0.09
CA LEU A 155 4.73 5.19 1.15
C LEU A 155 3.59 4.19 1.17
N SER A 156 3.05 3.80 0.01
CA SER A 156 2.01 2.78 -0.08
C SER A 156 2.51 1.41 0.38
N ALA A 157 3.77 1.07 0.11
CA ALA A 157 4.38 -0.16 0.60
C ALA A 157 4.59 -0.15 2.13
N ILE A 158 5.04 0.96 2.70
CA ILE A 158 5.18 1.15 4.14
C ILE A 158 3.80 1.02 4.81
N ALA A 159 2.76 1.62 4.22
CA ALA A 159 1.38 1.47 4.67
C ALA A 159 0.92 0.02 4.71
N VAL A 160 1.21 -0.78 3.69
CA VAL A 160 0.92 -2.22 3.69
C VAL A 160 1.66 -2.95 4.82
N GLY A 161 2.93 -2.61 5.06
CA GLY A 161 3.70 -3.16 6.18
C GLY A 161 3.03 -2.88 7.53
N VAL A 162 2.62 -1.62 7.76
CA VAL A 162 1.92 -1.19 8.98
C VAL A 162 0.59 -1.91 9.15
N VAL A 163 -0.22 -2.00 8.09
CA VAL A 163 -1.50 -2.75 8.10
C VAL A 163 -1.28 -4.24 8.33
N SER A 164 -0.11 -4.77 7.96
CA SER A 164 0.31 -6.14 8.21
C SER A 164 0.97 -6.33 9.59
N ASP A 165 0.79 -5.37 10.50
CA ASP A 165 1.29 -5.39 11.88
C ASP A 165 2.83 -5.44 11.99
N ILE A 166 3.51 -4.83 11.03
CA ILE A 166 4.97 -4.64 11.06
C ILE A 166 5.26 -3.23 11.54
N ASN A 167 6.08 -3.10 12.59
CA ASN A 167 6.42 -1.79 13.13
C ASN A 167 7.34 -1.00 12.15
N LEU A 168 7.26 0.34 12.20
CA LEU A 168 8.00 1.21 11.28
C LEU A 168 9.52 1.03 11.32
N VAL A 169 10.09 0.63 12.46
CA VAL A 169 11.54 0.42 12.60
C VAL A 169 11.97 -0.81 11.80
N GLU A 170 11.24 -1.91 11.91
CA GLU A 170 11.46 -3.14 11.14
C GLU A 170 11.27 -2.89 9.63
N ILE A 171 10.24 -2.11 9.25
CA ILE A 171 10.04 -1.71 7.85
C ILE A 171 11.24 -0.91 7.35
N SER A 172 11.70 0.11 8.10
CA SER A 172 12.87 0.92 7.74
C SER A 172 14.12 0.06 7.57
N GLN A 173 14.36 -0.89 8.48
CA GLN A 173 15.49 -1.83 8.38
C GLN A 173 15.39 -2.75 7.16
N SER A 174 14.19 -3.24 6.84
CA SER A 174 13.97 -4.09 5.66
C SER A 174 14.27 -3.37 4.35
N LEU A 175 14.16 -2.03 4.32
CA LEU A 175 14.34 -1.24 3.11
C LEU A 175 15.77 -0.73 2.89
N ARG A 176 16.66 -0.86 3.88
CA ARG A 176 18.09 -0.50 3.75
C ARG A 176 18.85 -1.34 2.72
#